data_AF-E4S6W2-F1
#
_entry.id   AF-E4S6W2-F1
#
_cell.length_a   1.000
_cell.length_b   1.000
_cell.length_c   1.000
_cell.angle_alpha   90.00
_cell.angle_beta   90.00
_cell.angle_gamma   90.00
#
_symmetry.space_group_name_H-M   'P 1'
#
loop_
_entity.id
_entity.type
_entity.pdbx_description
1 polymer ?
#
loop_
_entity_poly.entity_id
_entity_poly.type
_entity_poly.pdbx_seq_one_letter_code
_entity_poly.pdbx_strand_id
1 'polypeptide(L)'
;MEKMDIGLNPETQYVTLKVQKEIFDTVKNFLGDNVLWTYDEEKKEIIIFKKPESYTQALIEIGSKIWENVDTDAYISQERDSWEDYNRK
;
A
#
# COMPACT_ATOMS: atom_id res chain seq x y z
N MET A 1 -6.59 -30.04 4.49
CA MET A 1 -6.00 -28.74 4.14
C MET A 1 -4.55 -29.00 3.78
N GLU A 2 -4.19 -28.95 2.49
CA GLU A 2 -2.78 -29.05 2.09
C GLU A 2 -2.00 -27.93 2.77
N LYS A 3 -0.90 -28.29 3.42
CA LYS A 3 -0.03 -27.34 4.09
C LYS A 3 0.69 -26.53 3.02
N MET A 4 0.68 -25.21 3.15
CA MET A 4 1.45 -24.31 2.31
C MET A 4 2.94 -24.66 2.46
N ASP A 5 3.61 -24.99 1.35
CA ASP A 5 5.03 -25.37 1.35
C ASP A 5 5.88 -24.10 1.42
N ILE A 6 6.45 -23.84 2.59
CA ILE A 6 7.26 -22.66 2.89
C ILE A 6 8.74 -23.08 2.88
N GLY A 7 9.46 -22.64 1.85
CA GLY A 7 10.91 -22.79 1.78
C GLY A 7 11.60 -21.68 2.56
N LEU A 8 12.22 -22.03 3.70
CA LEU A 8 13.14 -21.15 4.42
C LEU A 8 14.54 -21.39 3.87
N ASN A 9 15.18 -20.37 3.29
CA ASN A 9 16.58 -20.44 2.94
C ASN A 9 17.38 -19.64 3.98
N PRO A 10 18.11 -20.32 4.89
CA PRO A 10 18.84 -19.66 5.97
C PRO A 10 20.02 -18.80 5.50
N GLU A 11 20.48 -18.95 4.25
CA GLU A 11 21.57 -18.13 3.68
C GLU A 11 21.08 -16.88 2.96
N THR A 12 19.78 -16.77 2.67
CA THR A 12 19.19 -15.63 1.97
C THR A 12 18.10 -14.99 2.82
N GLN A 13 18.00 -13.65 2.84
CA GLN A 13 17.00 -12.93 3.64
C GLN A 13 15.56 -12.99 3.05
N TYR A 14 15.18 -14.09 2.38
CA TYR A 14 13.83 -14.23 1.82
C TYR A 14 13.22 -15.63 2.07
N VAL A 15 11.89 -15.64 2.12
CA VAL A 15 11.05 -16.85 2.23
C VAL A 15 10.39 -17.11 0.88
N THR A 16 10.37 -18.36 0.43
CA THR A 16 9.66 -18.75 -0.80
C THR A 16 8.34 -19.41 -0.46
N LEU A 17 7.24 -18.87 -0.99
CA LEU A 17 5.90 -19.43 -0.85
C LEU A 17 5.50 -20.09 -2.16
N LYS A 18 5.24 -21.40 -2.14
CA LYS A 18 4.64 -22.08 -3.28
C LYS A 18 3.13 -22.02 -3.17
N VAL A 19 2.50 -21.52 -4.23
CA VAL A 19 1.03 -21.44 -4.35
C VAL A 19 0.57 -22.29 -5.52
N GLN A 20 -0.67 -22.77 -5.45
CA GLN A 20 -1.29 -23.49 -6.57
C GLN A 20 -1.40 -22.57 -7.80
N LYS A 21 -1.25 -23.16 -8.98
CA LYS A 21 -1.19 -22.42 -10.24
C LYS A 21 -2.43 -21.56 -10.46
N GLU A 22 -3.60 -22.10 -10.12
CA GLU A 22 -4.89 -21.43 -10.30
C GLU A 22 -4.97 -20.14 -9.48
N ILE A 23 -4.42 -20.14 -8.27
CA ILE A 23 -4.34 -18.95 -7.41
C ILE A 23 -3.39 -17.92 -8.05
N PHE A 24 -2.22 -18.37 -8.49
CA PHE A 24 -1.23 -17.50 -9.13
C PHE A 24 -1.76 -16.84 -10.40
N ASP A 25 -2.39 -17.62 -11.28
CA ASP A 25 -2.99 -17.15 -12.52
C ASP A 25 -4.14 -16.17 -12.25
N THR A 26 -4.96 -16.43 -11.23
CA THR A 26 -6.01 -15.50 -10.79
C THR A 26 -5.41 -14.16 -10.37
N VAL A 27 -4.41 -14.17 -9.49
CA VAL A 27 -3.75 -12.94 -9.01
C VAL A 27 -3.14 -12.17 -10.18
N LYS A 28 -2.44 -12.87 -11.08
CA LYS A 28 -1.80 -12.27 -12.26
C LYS A 28 -2.82 -11.63 -13.21
N ASN A 29 -3.95 -12.30 -13.45
CA ASN A 29 -5.00 -11.77 -14.33
C ASN A 29 -5.64 -10.49 -13.77
N PHE A 30 -5.78 -10.38 -12.44
CA PHE A 30 -6.38 -9.21 -11.79
C PHE A 30 -5.38 -8.06 -11.58
N LEU A 31 -4.16 -8.36 -11.17
CA LEU A 31 -3.19 -7.35 -10.71
C LEU A 31 -2.04 -7.10 -11.69
N GLY A 32 -1.91 -7.93 -12.73
CA GLY A 32 -0.84 -7.88 -13.72
C GLY A 32 0.43 -8.63 -13.31
N ASP A 33 1.52 -8.40 -14.06
CA ASP A 33 2.79 -9.10 -13.86
C ASP A 33 3.56 -8.65 -12.62
N ASN A 34 3.36 -7.40 -12.19
CA ASN A 34 4.08 -6.80 -11.07
C ASN A 34 3.09 -6.43 -9.96
N VAL A 35 3.35 -6.93 -8.77
CA VAL A 35 2.52 -6.70 -7.59
C VAL A 35 3.36 -6.14 -6.45
N LEU A 36 2.70 -5.38 -5.58
CA LEU A 36 3.20 -5.05 -4.26
C LEU A 36 2.52 -5.98 -3.26
N TRP A 37 3.18 -6.27 -2.14
CA TRP A 37 2.57 -7.05 -1.08
C TRP A 37 2.94 -6.49 0.29
N THR A 38 2.08 -6.73 1.28
CA THR A 38 2.33 -6.43 2.68
C THR A 38 1.75 -7.55 3.54
N TYR A 39 2.11 -7.55 4.82
CA TYR A 39 1.56 -8.45 5.83
C TYR A 39 0.77 -7.65 6.86
N ASP A 40 -0.49 -8.00 7.03
CA ASP A 40 -1.33 -7.49 8.12
C ASP A 40 -1.13 -8.40 9.34
N GLU A 41 -0.41 -7.92 10.34
CA GLU A 41 -0.11 -8.72 11.54
C GLU A 41 -1.34 -9.00 12.41
N GLU A 42 -2.35 -8.13 12.39
CA GLU A 42 -3.55 -8.28 13.21
C GLU A 42 -4.44 -9.38 12.62
N LYS A 43 -4.64 -9.34 11.30
CA LYS A 43 -5.47 -10.31 10.59
C LYS A 43 -4.73 -11.57 10.18
N LYS A 44 -3.39 -11.55 10.26
CA LYS A 44 -2.50 -12.63 9.81
C LYS A 44 -2.66 -12.92 8.31
N GLU A 45 -2.86 -11.87 7.52
CA GLU A 45 -3.12 -11.95 6.08
C GLU A 45 -1.96 -11.36 5.26
N ILE A 46 -1.68 -11.95 4.10
CA ILE A 46 -0.84 -11.32 3.08
C ILE A 46 -1.78 -10.58 2.12
N ILE A 47 -1.58 -9.28 1.99
CA ILE A 47 -2.36 -8.44 1.08
C ILE A 47 -1.51 -8.15 -0.15
N ILE A 48 -2.06 -8.42 -1.33
CA ILE A 48 -1.39 -8.22 -2.62
C ILE A 48 -2.10 -7.10 -3.38
N PHE A 49 -1.33 -6.13 -3.87
CA PHE A 49 -1.83 -4.96 -4.59
C PHE A 49 -1.25 -4.92 -6.00
N LYS A 50 -2.03 -4.38 -6.94
CA LYS A 50 -1.51 -4.00 -8.25
C LYS A 50 -0.43 -2.93 -8.06
N LYS A 51 0.74 -3.15 -8.65
CA LYS A 51 1.76 -2.10 -8.71
C LYS A 51 1.27 -0.99 -9.64
N PRO A 52 1.27 0.28 -9.22
CA PRO A 52 0.92 1.37 -10.10
C PRO A 52 1.94 1.49 -11.23
N GLU A 53 1.47 1.79 -12.45
CA GLU A 53 2.34 2.02 -13.60
C GLU A 53 3.22 3.26 -13.39
N SER A 54 2.69 4.27 -12.70
CA SER A 54 3.42 5.45 -12.25
C SER A 54 3.03 5.80 -10.81
N TYR A 55 4.00 5.75 -9.90
CA TYR A 55 3.78 6.17 -8.52
C TYR A 55 3.42 7.65 -8.42
N THR A 56 4.05 8.51 -9.22
CA THR A 56 3.74 9.94 -9.26
C THR A 56 2.28 10.17 -9.64
N GLN A 57 1.80 9.50 -10.68
CA GLN A 57 0.43 9.63 -11.13
C GLN A 57 -0.56 9.13 -10.06
N ALA A 58 -0.28 7.98 -9.46
CA ALA A 58 -1.11 7.44 -8.38
C ALA A 58 -1.18 8.40 -7.17
N LEU A 59 -0.07 9.04 -6.81
CA LEU A 59 -0.04 10.03 -5.73
C LEU A 59 -0.83 11.29 -6.07
N ILE A 60 -0.75 11.77 -7.32
CA ILE A 60 -1.55 12.91 -7.80
C ILE A 60 -3.05 12.60 -7.70
N GLU A 61 -3.46 11.40 -8.11
CA GLU A 61 -4.86 10.98 -8.03
C GLU A 61 -5.36 10.87 -6.59
N ILE A 62 -4.55 10.30 -5.69
CA ILE A 62 -4.85 10.23 -4.26
C ILE A 62 -4.98 11.64 -3.69
N GLY A 63 -4.01 12.52 -3.97
CA GLY A 63 -4.05 13.91 -3.55
C GLY A 63 -5.34 14.59 -4.03
N SER A 64 -5.66 14.48 -5.31
CA SER A 64 -6.86 15.07 -5.89
C SER A 64 -8.14 14.65 -5.15
N LYS A 65 -8.27 13.36 -4.81
CA LYS A 65 -9.42 12.84 -4.06
C LYS A 65 -9.50 13.35 -2.62
N ILE A 66 -8.35 13.45 -1.95
CA ILE A 66 -8.28 13.98 -0.58
C ILE A 66 -8.73 15.45 -0.57
N TRP A 67 -8.29 16.23 -1.55
CA TRP A 67 -8.58 17.66 -1.65
C TRP A 67 -9.94 18.01 -2.27
N GLU A 68 -10.60 17.06 -2.95
CA GLU A 68 -11.82 17.30 -3.74
C GLU A 68 -12.95 18.02 -2.97
N ASN A 69 -13.09 17.73 -1.67
CA ASN A 69 -14.16 18.28 -0.83
C ASN A 69 -13.61 19.12 0.34
N VAL A 70 -12.36 19.58 0.24
CA VAL A 70 -11.71 20.40 1.27
C VAL A 70 -11.68 21.84 0.81
N ASP A 71 -12.22 22.75 1.63
CA ASP A 71 -12.00 24.19 1.44
C ASP A 71 -10.52 24.48 1.69
N THR A 72 -9.78 24.64 0.61
CA THR A 72 -8.32 24.74 0.64
C THR A 72 -7.88 26.04 1.31
N ASP A 73 -8.62 27.13 1.14
CA ASP A 73 -8.28 28.43 1.72
C ASP A 73 -8.51 28.41 3.24
N ALA A 74 -9.62 27.82 3.68
CA ALA A 74 -9.90 27.62 5.10
C ALA A 74 -8.85 26.70 5.75
N TYR A 75 -8.48 25.59 5.09
CA TYR A 75 -7.46 24.67 5.58
C TYR A 75 -6.09 25.34 5.74
N ILE A 76 -5.63 26.06 4.71
CA ILE A 76 -4.33 26.78 4.76
C ILE A 76 -4.32 27.82 5.87
N SER A 77 -5.43 28.53 6.07
CA SER A 77 -5.55 29.53 7.14
C SER A 77 -5.42 28.89 8.53
N GLN A 78 -6.12 27.78 8.77
CA GLN A 78 -6.05 27.04 10.04
C GLN A 78 -4.63 26.52 10.32
N GLU A 79 -3.96 25.95 9.32
CA GLU A 79 -2.58 25.47 9.47
C GLU A 79 -1.64 26.62 9.84
N ARG A 80 -1.72 27.77 9.15
CA ARG A 80 -0.89 28.96 9.47
C ARG A 80 -1.11 29.46 10.89
N ASP A 81 -2.36 29.59 11.30
CA ASP A 81 -2.72 30.05 12.65
C ASP A 81 -2.15 29.10 13.72
N SER A 82 -2.23 27.78 13.48
CA SER A 82 -1.70 26.79 14.42
C SER A 82 -0.18 26.86 14.60
N TRP A 83 0.56 27.28 13.57
CA TRP A 83 2.02 27.45 13.63
C TRP A 83 2.39 28.75 14.36
N GLU A 84 1.60 29.81 14.18
CA GLU A 84 1.78 31.05 14.93
C GLU A 84 1.49 30.86 16.43
N ASP A 85 0.43 30.11 16.77
CA ASP A 85 0.09 29.80 18.15
C ASP A 85 1.13 28.88 18.83
N TYR A 86 1.75 27.98 18.07
CA TYR A 86 2.88 27.17 18.56
C TYR A 86 4.09 28.06 18.92
N ASN A 87 4.38 29.07 18.11
CA ASN A 87 5.53 29.97 18.32
C ASN A 87 5.30 31.04 19.42
N ARG A 88 4.08 31.18 19.95
CA ARG A 88 3.72 32.10 21.04
C ARG A 88 3.75 31.45 22.42
N LYS A 89 4.05 30.15 22.53
CA LYS A 89 4.25 29.42 23.78
C LYS A 89 5.75 29.27 24.09
#